data_AF-A0A6I4TVS6-F1
#
_entry.id   AF-A0A6I4TVS6-F1
#
_cell.length_a   1.000
_cell.length_b   1.000
_cell.length_c   1.000
_cell.angle_alpha   90.00
_cell.angle_beta   90.00
_cell.angle_gamma   90.00
#
_symmetry.space_group_name_H-M   'P 1'
#
loop_
_entity.id
_entity.type
_entity.pdbx_description
1 polymer ?
#
loop_
_entity_poly.entity_id
_entity_poly.type
_entity_poly.pdbx_seq_one_letter_code
_entity_poly.pdbx_strand_id
1 'polypeptide(L)'
;MKRGWLHGFAAGLTALTLSGCSDREGSEHAALALAEAIHPGQFKLHDSYLQTGGYYEVALVSRTDPLLRVRFVIDREAGECQLGSRCEERYRRAHAAAVSTAIKMKALNAAFVSCGVPMLGLHDPAKAPAFRTIVELDLDPADQQPALNRLAPCIAAYRAALPADSPADLRVLSLRILRPQGSPAPVQPMTLDSRLPGKRDDQPSYMIAMLPDEPRAMAEKLRLYANYVRGSGLSDKLAETAQRVLAADPQGGHVPNHALNWQLKLDPQRLDVIRTYVLACSAHVPGQGPCKTDVAVRIRYDLARDEASEVAVIRNFRDDRGSPVLPPLPGR
;
A
#
# COMPACT_ATOMS: atom_id res chain seq x y z
N MET A 1 -37.06 -11.15 78.64
CA MET A 1 -37.80 -11.30 77.37
C MET A 1 -36.82 -11.74 76.28
N LYS A 2 -37.28 -12.62 75.38
CA LYS A 2 -36.49 -13.51 74.50
C LYS A 2 -35.87 -12.80 73.27
N ARG A 3 -34.73 -13.36 72.80
CA ARG A 3 -34.18 -13.51 71.41
C ARG A 3 -34.24 -12.28 70.46
N GLY A 4 -33.21 -11.86 69.74
CA GLY A 4 -32.08 -12.56 69.13
C GLY A 4 -32.06 -12.30 67.61
N TRP A 5 -30.86 -12.20 67.03
CA TRP A 5 -30.45 -12.35 65.61
C TRP A 5 -30.06 -11.14 64.73
N LEU A 6 -29.01 -11.44 63.95
CA LEU A 6 -28.11 -10.62 63.14
C LEU A 6 -28.62 -10.36 61.70
N HIS A 7 -27.94 -9.40 61.06
CA HIS A 7 -27.62 -9.25 59.61
C HIS A 7 -28.32 -8.12 58.85
N GLY A 8 -27.54 -7.45 58.00
CA GLY A 8 -28.01 -6.54 56.96
C GLY A 8 -27.08 -5.34 56.72
N PHE A 9 -25.85 -5.57 56.23
CA PHE A 9 -25.44 -5.44 54.82
C PHE A 9 -24.96 -4.04 54.42
N ALA A 10 -23.68 -4.01 54.00
CA ALA A 10 -22.96 -2.88 53.47
C ALA A 10 -23.55 -2.40 52.13
N ALA A 11 -23.83 -1.11 52.02
CA ALA A 11 -24.09 -0.44 50.75
C ALA A 11 -22.81 0.29 50.31
N GLY A 12 -21.86 -0.50 49.79
CA GLY A 12 -20.75 0.04 49.01
C GLY A 12 -21.26 0.49 47.65
N LEU A 13 -21.43 1.79 47.46
CA LEU A 13 -21.47 2.40 46.13
C LEU A 13 -20.07 2.30 45.53
N THR A 14 -19.79 1.19 44.84
CA THR A 14 -18.73 1.13 43.84
C THR A 14 -19.41 1.24 42.49
N ALA A 15 -19.74 2.48 42.12
CA ALA A 15 -19.96 2.83 40.72
C ALA A 15 -18.60 2.69 40.01
N LEU A 16 -18.27 1.45 39.62
CA LEU A 16 -17.24 1.18 38.64
C LEU A 16 -17.71 1.82 37.35
N THR A 17 -17.10 2.95 37.03
CA THR A 17 -17.04 3.49 35.67
C THR A 17 -16.44 2.41 34.79
N LEU A 18 -17.28 1.57 34.20
CA LEU A 18 -16.99 0.77 33.02
C LEU A 18 -16.75 1.77 31.88
N SER A 19 -15.54 2.33 31.81
CA SER A 19 -15.02 2.84 30.55
C SER A 19 -15.02 1.67 29.58
N GLY A 20 -16.04 1.63 28.72
CA GLY A 20 -16.35 0.54 27.81
C GLY A 20 -15.17 0.20 26.91
N CYS A 21 -14.46 -0.86 27.27
CA CYS A 21 -13.85 -1.72 26.28
C CYS A 21 -15.01 -2.39 25.56
N SER A 22 -15.22 -2.11 24.26
CA SER A 22 -16.18 -2.90 23.49
C SER A 22 -15.78 -4.36 23.62
N ASP A 23 -16.71 -5.25 23.90
CA ASP A 23 -16.40 -6.67 23.91
C ASP A 23 -16.21 -7.17 22.47
N ARG A 24 -15.24 -8.06 22.28
CA ARG A 24 -14.98 -8.69 20.99
C ARG A 24 -16.20 -9.51 20.54
N GLU A 25 -16.74 -10.29 21.47
CA GLU A 25 -17.80 -11.25 21.21
C GLU A 25 -19.13 -10.58 20.84
N GLY A 26 -19.53 -9.51 21.53
CA GLY A 26 -20.72 -8.76 21.17
C GLY A 26 -20.56 -8.03 19.84
N SER A 27 -19.35 -7.54 19.52
CA SER A 27 -19.06 -6.98 18.18
C SER A 27 -19.22 -8.03 17.07
N GLU A 28 -18.67 -9.24 17.28
CA GLU A 28 -18.81 -10.37 16.35
C GLU A 28 -20.25 -10.83 16.20
N HIS A 29 -21.00 -10.93 17.31
CA HIS A 29 -22.41 -11.33 17.33
C HIS A 29 -23.28 -10.31 16.61
N ALA A 30 -23.09 -9.00 16.89
CA ALA A 30 -23.84 -7.94 16.24
C ALA A 30 -23.56 -7.90 14.72
N ALA A 31 -22.30 -8.06 14.32
CA ALA A 31 -21.93 -8.14 12.90
C ALA A 31 -22.60 -9.33 12.19
N LEU A 32 -22.59 -10.50 12.81
CA LEU A 32 -23.26 -11.70 12.28
C LEU A 32 -24.77 -11.54 12.21
N ALA A 33 -25.40 -11.01 13.27
CA ALA A 33 -26.84 -10.78 13.32
C ALA A 33 -27.29 -9.80 12.22
N LEU A 34 -26.54 -8.71 12.03
CA LEU A 34 -26.80 -7.76 10.95
C LEU A 34 -26.65 -8.40 9.57
N ALA A 35 -25.58 -9.18 9.36
CA ALA A 35 -25.36 -9.88 8.09
C ALA A 35 -26.45 -10.92 7.82
N GLU A 36 -26.90 -11.68 8.83
CA GLU A 36 -27.98 -12.65 8.72
C GLU A 36 -29.32 -11.96 8.40
N ALA A 37 -29.58 -10.79 8.98
CA ALA A 37 -30.80 -10.03 8.69
C ALA A 37 -30.86 -9.52 7.25
N ILE A 38 -29.72 -9.16 6.64
CA ILE A 38 -29.66 -8.59 5.28
C ILE A 38 -29.41 -9.66 4.21
N HIS A 39 -28.59 -10.66 4.53
CA HIS A 39 -28.18 -11.76 3.64
C HIS A 39 -28.26 -13.12 4.37
N PRO A 40 -29.48 -13.64 4.60
CA PRO A 40 -29.69 -14.85 5.40
C PRO A 40 -28.88 -16.05 4.91
N GLY A 41 -28.17 -16.70 5.83
CA GLY A 41 -27.39 -17.90 5.58
C GLY A 41 -26.18 -17.74 4.66
N GLN A 42 -25.82 -16.54 4.22
CA GLN A 42 -24.75 -16.34 3.23
C GLN A 42 -23.36 -16.26 3.86
N PHE A 43 -23.27 -15.73 5.09
CA PHE A 43 -22.00 -15.39 5.71
C PHE A 43 -21.70 -16.23 6.95
N LYS A 44 -20.41 -16.28 7.29
CA LYS A 44 -19.90 -16.78 8.57
C LYS A 44 -18.77 -15.86 9.04
N LEU A 45 -18.51 -15.88 10.34
CA LEU A 45 -17.40 -15.14 10.93
C LEU A 45 -16.08 -15.68 10.35
N HIS A 46 -15.21 -14.77 9.95
CA HIS A 46 -13.85 -15.08 9.54
C HIS A 46 -12.84 -14.67 10.60
N ASP A 47 -12.90 -13.42 11.06
CA ASP A 47 -11.99 -12.88 12.08
C ASP A 47 -12.50 -11.55 12.64
N SER A 48 -11.85 -11.03 13.67
CA SER A 48 -12.07 -9.68 14.20
C SER A 48 -10.78 -9.04 14.71
N TYR A 49 -10.67 -7.73 14.54
CA TYR A 49 -9.44 -6.97 14.78
C TYR A 49 -9.73 -5.75 15.65
N LEU A 50 -9.07 -5.68 16.82
CA LEU A 50 -9.11 -4.49 17.68
C LEU A 50 -8.41 -3.32 16.97
N GLN A 51 -9.13 -2.20 16.84
CA GLN A 51 -8.64 -0.99 16.21
C GLN A 51 -8.14 0.02 17.25
N THR A 52 -7.26 0.91 16.80
CA THR A 52 -6.83 2.07 17.59
C THR A 52 -8.04 2.93 17.94
N GLY A 53 -8.37 3.01 19.23
CA GLY A 53 -9.59 3.67 19.72
C GLY A 53 -10.62 2.73 20.36
N GLY A 54 -10.31 1.44 20.51
CA GLY A 54 -11.07 0.52 21.36
C GLY A 54 -12.37 0.01 20.76
N TYR A 55 -12.47 -0.06 19.44
CA TYR A 55 -13.58 -0.67 18.69
C TYR A 55 -13.05 -1.80 17.81
N TYR A 56 -13.94 -2.66 17.30
CA TYR A 56 -13.56 -3.82 16.47
C TYR A 56 -13.92 -3.60 15.00
N GLU A 57 -13.03 -4.04 14.12
CA GLU A 57 -13.37 -4.37 12.74
C GLU A 57 -13.67 -5.87 12.66
N VAL A 58 -14.82 -6.24 12.10
CA VAL A 58 -15.21 -7.64 11.92
C VAL A 58 -15.11 -8.01 10.45
N ALA A 59 -14.53 -9.18 10.18
CA ALA A 59 -14.45 -9.80 8.87
C ALA A 59 -15.43 -10.97 8.77
N LEU A 60 -16.32 -10.92 7.78
CA LEU A 60 -17.23 -12.00 7.43
C LEU A 60 -16.85 -12.57 6.07
N VAL A 61 -16.97 -13.87 5.89
CA VAL A 61 -16.70 -14.55 4.62
C VAL A 61 -17.94 -15.28 4.13
N SER A 62 -18.19 -15.24 2.82
CA SER A 62 -19.28 -16.01 2.23
C SER A 62 -19.03 -17.51 2.37
N ARG A 63 -20.11 -18.26 2.60
CA ARG A 63 -20.07 -19.73 2.71
C ARG A 63 -19.83 -20.42 1.38
N THR A 64 -20.19 -19.78 0.27
CA THR A 64 -20.10 -20.35 -1.09
C THR A 64 -18.99 -19.73 -1.93
N ASP A 65 -18.49 -18.55 -1.53
CA ASP A 65 -17.42 -17.85 -2.25
C ASP A 65 -16.37 -17.31 -1.28
N PRO A 66 -15.22 -17.98 -1.11
CA PRO A 66 -14.17 -17.53 -0.18
C PRO A 66 -13.51 -16.20 -0.58
N LEU A 67 -13.71 -15.72 -1.81
CA LEU A 67 -13.22 -14.41 -2.27
C LEU A 67 -14.17 -13.26 -1.93
N LEU A 68 -15.41 -13.56 -1.53
CA LEU A 68 -16.36 -12.57 -1.02
C LEU A 68 -16.17 -12.44 0.49
N ARG A 69 -15.33 -11.48 0.91
CA ARG A 69 -15.06 -11.16 2.31
C ARG A 69 -15.42 -9.71 2.64
N VAL A 70 -16.39 -9.54 3.53
CA VAL A 70 -16.87 -8.24 3.98
C VAL A 70 -16.11 -7.85 5.25
N ARG A 71 -15.53 -6.64 5.27
CA ARG A 71 -14.85 -6.08 6.46
C ARG A 71 -15.45 -4.73 6.79
N PHE A 72 -15.89 -4.55 8.02
CA PHE A 72 -16.48 -3.30 8.46
C PHE A 72 -16.30 -3.10 9.96
N VAL A 73 -16.29 -1.83 10.35
CA VAL A 73 -16.14 -1.41 11.75
C VAL A 73 -17.49 -1.46 12.45
N ILE A 74 -17.49 -2.05 13.65
CA ILE A 74 -18.57 -2.03 14.62
C ILE A 74 -18.34 -0.86 15.57
N ASP A 75 -19.40 -0.12 15.90
CA ASP A 75 -19.31 0.97 16.88
C ASP A 75 -18.96 0.41 18.26
N ARG A 76 -18.49 1.27 19.19
CA ARG A 76 -18.10 0.82 20.54
C ARG A 76 -19.23 0.13 21.29
N GLU A 77 -20.46 0.59 21.08
CA GLU A 77 -21.66 -0.03 21.61
C GLU A 77 -22.22 -0.98 20.54
N ALA A 78 -21.82 -2.26 20.62
CA ALA A 78 -22.18 -3.26 19.60
C ALA A 78 -23.70 -3.39 19.39
N GLY A 79 -24.51 -3.15 20.44
CA GLY A 79 -25.97 -3.16 20.37
C GLY A 79 -26.58 -2.09 19.45
N GLU A 80 -25.84 -1.03 19.11
CA GLU A 80 -26.30 -0.02 18.13
C GLU A 80 -26.19 -0.53 16.68
N CYS A 81 -25.48 -1.64 16.44
CA CYS A 81 -25.31 -2.22 15.12
C CYS A 81 -26.53 -3.08 14.73
N GLN A 82 -27.57 -2.40 14.26
CA GLN A 82 -28.86 -3.00 13.86
C GLN A 82 -29.38 -2.44 12.53
N LEU A 83 -30.51 -2.96 12.05
CA LEU A 83 -31.16 -2.43 10.84
C LEU A 83 -31.56 -0.95 11.04
N GLY A 84 -31.38 -0.14 10.01
CA GLY A 84 -31.58 1.31 10.00
C GLY A 84 -30.45 2.12 10.64
N SER A 85 -29.40 1.48 11.17
CA SER A 85 -28.29 2.17 11.84
C SER A 85 -27.19 2.62 10.87
N ARG A 86 -26.28 3.49 11.35
CA ARG A 86 -25.02 3.80 10.64
C ARG A 86 -24.14 2.57 10.43
N CYS A 87 -24.24 1.57 11.31
CA CYS A 87 -23.53 0.30 11.15
C CYS A 87 -24.01 -0.46 9.90
N GLU A 88 -25.32 -0.48 9.65
CA GLU A 88 -25.88 -1.06 8.42
C GLU A 88 -25.33 -0.37 7.17
N GLU A 89 -25.28 0.95 7.14
CA GLU A 89 -24.73 1.66 5.99
C GLU A 89 -23.25 1.30 5.74
N ARG A 90 -22.45 1.18 6.81
CA ARG A 90 -21.06 0.71 6.71
C ARG A 90 -20.99 -0.71 6.18
N TYR A 91 -21.84 -1.61 6.69
CA TYR A 91 -21.93 -2.99 6.20
C TYR A 91 -22.29 -3.04 4.71
N ARG A 92 -23.32 -2.30 4.25
CA ARG A 92 -23.73 -2.29 2.84
C ARG A 92 -22.62 -1.77 1.92
N ARG A 93 -21.92 -0.70 2.31
CA ARG A 93 -20.75 -0.19 1.57
C ARG A 93 -19.63 -1.21 1.52
N ALA A 94 -19.33 -1.85 2.65
CA ALA A 94 -18.32 -2.90 2.73
C ALA A 94 -18.68 -4.13 1.88
N HIS A 95 -19.95 -4.53 1.87
CA HIS A 95 -20.45 -5.63 1.05
C HIS A 95 -20.31 -5.32 -0.44
N ALA A 96 -20.70 -4.12 -0.88
CA ALA A 96 -20.51 -3.70 -2.27
C ALA A 96 -19.02 -3.71 -2.68
N ALA A 97 -18.13 -3.18 -1.83
CA ALA A 97 -16.69 -3.23 -2.08
C ALA A 97 -16.15 -4.68 -2.11
N ALA A 98 -16.65 -5.55 -1.24
CA ALA A 98 -16.29 -6.97 -1.19
C ALA A 98 -16.72 -7.72 -2.46
N VAL A 99 -17.91 -7.43 -3.01
CA VAL A 99 -18.38 -7.98 -4.28
C VAL A 99 -17.44 -7.57 -5.42
N SER A 100 -17.13 -6.27 -5.54
CA SER A 100 -16.18 -5.78 -6.56
C SER A 100 -14.80 -6.42 -6.41
N THR A 101 -14.35 -6.61 -5.17
CA THR A 101 -13.08 -7.30 -4.85
C THR A 101 -13.10 -8.76 -5.29
N ALA A 102 -14.18 -9.48 -5.01
CA ALA A 102 -14.34 -10.87 -5.42
C ALA A 102 -14.36 -11.02 -6.95
N ILE A 103 -15.07 -10.13 -7.65
CA ILE A 103 -15.08 -10.06 -9.14
C ILE A 103 -13.66 -9.86 -9.66
N LYS A 104 -12.94 -8.87 -9.14
CA LYS A 104 -11.54 -8.59 -9.53
C LYS A 104 -10.63 -9.78 -9.29
N MET A 105 -10.71 -10.40 -8.11
CA MET A 105 -9.88 -11.55 -7.75
C MET A 105 -10.15 -12.76 -8.65
N LYS A 106 -11.42 -13.04 -8.98
CA LYS A 106 -11.77 -14.10 -9.93
C LYS A 106 -11.22 -13.83 -11.32
N ALA A 107 -11.36 -12.59 -11.82
CA ALA A 107 -10.80 -12.19 -13.10
C ALA A 107 -9.27 -12.30 -13.13
N LEU A 108 -8.60 -11.85 -12.07
CA LEU A 108 -7.14 -12.00 -11.91
C LEU A 108 -6.73 -13.48 -11.90
N ASN A 109 -7.38 -14.31 -11.10
CA ASN A 109 -7.08 -15.74 -11.01
C ASN A 109 -7.30 -16.45 -12.35
N ALA A 110 -8.39 -16.16 -13.06
CA ALA A 110 -8.62 -16.74 -14.39
C ALA A 110 -7.56 -16.31 -15.40
N ALA A 111 -7.20 -15.01 -15.43
CA ALA A 111 -6.31 -14.45 -16.43
C ALA A 111 -4.83 -14.78 -16.20
N PHE A 112 -4.34 -14.64 -14.96
CA PHE A 112 -2.92 -14.77 -14.67
C PHE A 112 -2.47 -16.23 -14.56
N VAL A 113 -3.35 -17.11 -14.08
CA VAL A 113 -3.07 -18.55 -14.09
C VAL A 113 -2.98 -19.08 -15.52
N SER A 114 -3.90 -18.67 -16.41
CA SER A 114 -3.88 -19.11 -17.80
C SER A 114 -2.71 -18.55 -18.62
N CYS A 115 -2.28 -17.31 -18.36
CA CYS A 115 -1.14 -16.71 -19.06
C CYS A 115 0.24 -17.08 -18.46
N GLY A 116 0.28 -17.83 -17.37
CA GLY A 116 1.53 -18.32 -16.77
C GLY A 116 2.36 -17.26 -16.04
N VAL A 117 1.75 -16.16 -15.57
CA VAL A 117 2.44 -15.14 -14.78
C VAL A 117 2.15 -15.36 -13.30
N PRO A 118 3.16 -15.68 -12.47
CA PRO A 118 2.95 -15.93 -11.05
C PRO A 118 2.46 -14.67 -10.33
N MET A 119 1.39 -14.82 -9.55
CA MET A 119 0.91 -13.80 -8.63
C MET A 119 1.34 -14.17 -7.21
N LEU A 120 1.98 -13.23 -6.52
CA LEU A 120 2.63 -13.45 -5.23
C LEU A 120 1.78 -12.96 -4.05
N GLY A 121 0.84 -12.04 -4.29
CA GLY A 121 -0.02 -11.50 -3.24
C GLY A 121 -0.68 -10.19 -3.63
N LEU A 122 -1.31 -9.57 -2.64
CA LEU A 122 -2.00 -8.29 -2.77
C LEU A 122 -1.21 -7.18 -2.06
N HIS A 123 -1.00 -6.07 -2.74
CA HIS A 123 -0.45 -4.85 -2.15
C HIS A 123 -1.57 -3.84 -1.86
N ASP A 124 -1.55 -3.26 -0.66
CA ASP A 124 -2.59 -2.38 -0.11
C ASP A 124 -4.01 -2.99 -0.19
N PRO A 125 -4.26 -4.21 0.35
CA PRO A 125 -5.58 -4.84 0.27
C PRO A 125 -6.69 -4.03 0.95
N ALA A 126 -6.35 -3.09 1.85
CA ALA A 126 -7.31 -2.17 2.47
C ALA A 126 -7.90 -1.14 1.49
N LYS A 127 -7.26 -0.90 0.33
CA LYS A 127 -7.76 0.01 -0.71
C LYS A 127 -8.70 -0.69 -1.70
N ALA A 128 -9.38 -1.74 -1.26
CA ALA A 128 -10.21 -2.54 -2.12
C ALA A 128 -11.36 -1.70 -2.74
N PRO A 129 -11.71 -1.92 -4.03
CA PRO A 129 -11.12 -2.90 -4.94
C PRO A 129 -9.87 -2.38 -5.70
N ALA A 130 -9.41 -1.15 -5.45
CA ALA A 130 -8.26 -0.52 -6.09
C ALA A 130 -6.87 -1.02 -5.60
N PHE A 131 -6.82 -2.20 -4.98
CA PHE A 131 -5.56 -2.85 -4.61
C PHE A 131 -4.71 -3.18 -5.84
N ARG A 132 -3.41 -3.39 -5.60
CA ARG A 132 -2.45 -3.83 -6.62
C ARG A 132 -2.16 -5.31 -6.48
N THR A 133 -2.03 -5.98 -7.62
CA THR A 133 -1.57 -7.37 -7.66
C THR A 133 -0.06 -7.37 -7.69
N ILE A 134 0.56 -8.20 -6.86
CA ILE A 134 2.00 -8.38 -6.88
C ILE A 134 2.31 -9.58 -7.76
N VAL A 135 3.16 -9.40 -8.75
CA VAL A 135 3.52 -10.42 -9.74
C VAL A 135 5.02 -10.60 -9.81
N GLU A 136 5.44 -11.75 -10.29
CA GLU A 136 6.82 -12.03 -10.61
C GLU A 136 7.06 -11.94 -12.12
N LEU A 137 8.00 -11.08 -12.53
CA LEU A 137 8.47 -11.00 -13.92
C LEU A 137 9.98 -10.78 -13.92
N ASP A 138 10.67 -11.56 -14.75
CA ASP A 138 12.09 -11.37 -14.99
C ASP A 138 12.33 -10.17 -15.90
N LEU A 139 12.38 -9.00 -15.29
CA LEU A 139 12.72 -7.76 -15.97
C LEU A 139 14.24 -7.70 -16.15
N ASP A 140 14.70 -7.78 -17.40
CA ASP A 140 16.09 -7.47 -17.75
C ASP A 140 16.36 -5.99 -17.44
N PRO A 141 17.41 -5.65 -16.66
CA PRO A 141 17.75 -4.27 -16.35
C PRO A 141 18.01 -3.38 -17.58
N ALA A 142 18.45 -3.92 -18.71
CA ALA A 142 18.75 -3.17 -19.93
C ALA A 142 17.56 -3.09 -20.91
N ASP A 143 16.73 -4.13 -21.01
CA ASP A 143 15.54 -4.13 -21.87
C ASP A 143 14.33 -4.85 -21.24
N GLN A 144 13.42 -4.06 -20.65
CA GLN A 144 12.27 -4.61 -19.92
C GLN A 144 11.10 -4.99 -20.84
N GLN A 145 11.06 -4.45 -22.06
CA GLN A 145 9.87 -4.53 -22.90
C GLN A 145 9.51 -5.97 -23.30
N PRO A 146 10.47 -6.87 -23.62
CA PRO A 146 10.18 -8.28 -23.87
C PRO A 146 9.43 -8.96 -22.72
N ALA A 147 9.86 -8.74 -21.47
CA ALA A 147 9.21 -9.30 -20.29
C ALA A 147 7.82 -8.68 -20.07
N LEU A 148 7.67 -7.37 -20.28
CA LEU A 148 6.36 -6.69 -20.19
C LEU A 148 5.38 -7.13 -21.28
N ASN A 149 5.86 -7.47 -22.49
CA ASN A 149 5.02 -7.97 -23.57
C ASN A 149 4.33 -9.29 -23.20
N ARG A 150 4.91 -10.09 -22.29
CA ARG A 150 4.28 -11.31 -21.76
C ARG A 150 3.01 -11.04 -20.97
N LEU A 151 2.79 -9.80 -20.49
CA LEU A 151 1.56 -9.42 -19.81
C LEU A 151 0.38 -9.18 -20.76
N ALA A 152 0.62 -8.92 -22.06
CA ALA A 152 -0.45 -8.64 -23.03
C ALA A 152 -1.60 -9.67 -23.02
N PRO A 153 -1.35 -11.00 -23.08
CA PRO A 153 -2.42 -11.99 -22.97
C PRO A 153 -3.14 -11.95 -21.61
N CYS A 154 -2.42 -11.71 -20.50
CA CYS A 154 -3.01 -11.59 -19.17
C CYS A 154 -3.95 -10.37 -19.07
N ILE A 155 -3.55 -9.24 -19.64
CA ILE A 155 -4.33 -7.99 -19.65
C ILE A 155 -5.62 -8.20 -20.44
N ALA A 156 -5.53 -8.83 -21.63
CA ALA A 156 -6.68 -9.12 -22.46
C ALA A 156 -7.64 -10.09 -21.76
N ALA A 157 -7.14 -11.19 -21.20
CA ALA A 157 -7.93 -12.17 -20.48
C ALA A 157 -8.59 -11.59 -19.22
N TYR A 158 -7.87 -10.75 -18.47
CA TYR A 158 -8.40 -10.06 -17.29
C TYR A 158 -9.60 -9.19 -17.65
N ARG A 159 -9.47 -8.37 -18.71
CA ARG A 159 -10.55 -7.51 -19.16
C ARG A 159 -11.75 -8.28 -19.70
N ALA A 160 -11.51 -9.38 -20.41
CA ALA A 160 -12.57 -10.24 -20.91
C ALA A 160 -13.33 -10.96 -19.79
N ALA A 161 -12.67 -11.20 -18.64
CA ALA A 161 -13.28 -11.85 -17.47
C ALA A 161 -14.08 -10.88 -16.58
N LEU A 162 -13.97 -9.56 -16.79
CA LEU A 162 -14.75 -8.57 -16.06
C LEU A 162 -16.15 -8.41 -16.66
N PRO A 163 -17.20 -8.21 -15.83
CA PRO A 163 -18.51 -7.78 -16.30
C PRO A 163 -18.43 -6.50 -17.15
N ALA A 164 -19.27 -6.40 -18.20
CA ALA A 164 -19.23 -5.28 -19.16
C ALA A 164 -19.49 -3.91 -18.51
N ASP A 165 -20.27 -3.88 -17.43
CA ASP A 165 -20.64 -2.72 -16.62
C ASP A 165 -19.71 -2.49 -15.42
N SER A 166 -18.56 -3.17 -15.37
CA SER A 166 -17.59 -2.99 -14.27
C SER A 166 -17.13 -1.53 -14.15
N PRO A 167 -17.09 -0.97 -12.92
CA PRO A 167 -16.61 0.38 -12.70
C PRO A 167 -15.13 0.56 -13.09
N ALA A 168 -14.73 1.81 -13.32
CA ALA A 168 -13.42 2.15 -13.88
C ALA A 168 -12.24 1.66 -13.00
N ASP A 169 -12.40 1.63 -11.68
CA ASP A 169 -11.43 1.14 -10.71
C ASP A 169 -11.16 -0.37 -10.82
N LEU A 170 -12.14 -1.16 -11.28
CA LEU A 170 -11.94 -2.56 -11.64
C LEU A 170 -11.24 -2.71 -12.98
N ARG A 171 -11.47 -1.81 -13.93
CA ARG A 171 -10.91 -1.92 -15.28
C ARG A 171 -9.44 -1.47 -15.36
N VAL A 172 -8.97 -0.69 -14.39
CA VAL A 172 -7.54 -0.36 -14.23
C VAL A 172 -6.80 -1.55 -13.62
N LEU A 173 -5.76 -2.03 -14.33
CA LEU A 173 -4.87 -3.07 -13.82
C LEU A 173 -3.59 -2.44 -13.31
N SER A 174 -3.38 -2.49 -11.99
CA SER A 174 -2.17 -2.00 -11.34
C SER A 174 -1.36 -3.16 -10.77
N LEU A 175 -0.09 -3.26 -11.18
CA LEU A 175 0.82 -4.32 -10.79
C LEU A 175 2.00 -3.76 -10.01
N ARG A 176 2.41 -4.47 -8.96
CA ARG A 176 3.76 -4.39 -8.39
C ARG A 176 4.52 -5.59 -8.92
N ILE A 177 5.66 -5.35 -9.55
CA ILE A 177 6.50 -6.35 -10.19
C ILE A 177 7.74 -6.56 -9.34
N LEU A 178 7.95 -7.80 -8.92
CA LEU A 178 9.20 -8.27 -8.31
C LEU A 178 9.97 -9.11 -9.35
N ARG A 179 11.31 -9.01 -9.31
CA ARG A 179 12.17 -9.90 -10.09
C ARG A 179 12.32 -11.23 -9.37
N PRO A 180 12.42 -12.38 -10.08
CA PRO A 180 12.63 -13.69 -9.46
C PRO A 180 13.87 -13.73 -8.56
N GLN A 181 13.82 -14.54 -7.50
CA GLN A 181 14.96 -14.87 -6.67
C GLN A 181 15.23 -16.37 -6.74
N GLY A 182 16.05 -16.78 -7.71
CA GLY A 182 16.28 -18.18 -8.01
C GLY A 182 15.14 -18.76 -8.84
N SER A 183 14.53 -19.84 -8.36
CA SER A 183 13.46 -20.51 -9.11
C SER A 183 12.20 -19.64 -9.14
N PRO A 184 11.53 -19.50 -10.32
CA PRO A 184 10.28 -18.77 -10.41
C PRO A 184 9.22 -19.31 -9.45
N ALA A 185 8.40 -18.41 -8.91
CA ALA A 185 7.27 -18.78 -8.09
C ALA A 185 6.25 -19.64 -8.88
N PRO A 186 5.56 -20.58 -8.23
CA PRO A 186 4.54 -21.38 -8.90
C PRO A 186 3.36 -20.50 -9.34
N VAL A 187 2.80 -20.84 -10.51
CA VAL A 187 1.58 -20.22 -11.02
C VAL A 187 0.38 -20.88 -10.35
N GLN A 188 -0.29 -20.16 -9.46
CA GLN A 188 -1.44 -20.65 -8.72
C GLN A 188 -2.46 -19.54 -8.46
N PRO A 189 -3.74 -19.87 -8.27
CA PRO A 189 -4.75 -18.88 -7.87
C PRO A 189 -4.38 -18.23 -6.53
N MET A 190 -4.63 -16.93 -6.41
CA MET A 190 -4.50 -16.20 -5.15
C MET A 190 -5.79 -16.22 -4.35
N THR A 191 -5.64 -16.06 -3.03
CA THR A 191 -6.71 -15.76 -2.09
C THR A 191 -6.53 -14.36 -1.52
N LEU A 192 -7.52 -13.86 -0.77
CA LEU A 192 -7.39 -12.59 -0.05
C LEU A 192 -6.33 -12.61 1.06
N ASP A 193 -5.90 -13.81 1.47
CA ASP A 193 -4.86 -14.04 2.48
C ASP A 193 -3.47 -14.23 1.86
N SER A 194 -3.36 -14.22 0.52
CA SER A 194 -2.07 -14.35 -0.15
C SER A 194 -1.14 -13.18 0.21
N ARG A 195 -0.10 -13.50 0.99
CA ARG A 195 0.97 -12.58 1.40
C ARG A 195 2.21 -12.79 0.56
N LEU A 196 2.98 -11.72 0.40
CA LEU A 196 4.33 -11.81 -0.12
C LEU A 196 5.16 -12.80 0.71
N PRO A 197 5.90 -13.72 0.09
CA PRO A 197 6.76 -14.63 0.82
C PRO A 197 7.98 -13.90 1.39
N GLY A 198 8.31 -14.17 2.66
CA GLY A 198 9.53 -13.70 3.31
C GLY A 198 9.68 -12.16 3.35
N LYS A 199 10.93 -11.68 3.36
CA LYS A 199 11.28 -10.25 3.38
C LYS A 199 11.30 -9.61 1.99
N ARG A 200 10.46 -10.08 1.06
CA ARG A 200 10.43 -9.55 -0.31
C ARG A 200 9.90 -8.12 -0.40
N ASP A 201 9.28 -7.63 0.67
CA ASP A 201 8.84 -6.23 0.75
C ASP A 201 10.00 -5.23 0.75
N ASP A 202 11.17 -5.64 1.24
CA ASP A 202 12.38 -4.81 1.35
C ASP A 202 13.18 -4.75 0.04
N GLN A 203 12.71 -5.42 -1.02
CA GLN A 203 13.44 -5.56 -2.28
C GLN A 203 13.04 -4.48 -3.30
N PRO A 204 13.96 -4.09 -4.20
CA PRO A 204 13.60 -3.28 -5.35
C PRO A 204 12.43 -3.93 -6.10
N SER A 205 11.37 -3.15 -6.28
CA SER A 205 10.18 -3.58 -7.01
C SER A 205 9.62 -2.42 -7.80
N TYR A 206 8.86 -2.74 -8.84
CA TYR A 206 8.47 -1.79 -9.86
C TYR A 206 6.95 -1.71 -9.96
N MET A 207 6.44 -0.51 -10.11
CA MET A 207 5.02 -0.25 -10.25
C MET A 207 4.69 0.03 -11.71
N ILE A 208 3.58 -0.55 -12.19
CA ILE A 208 2.96 -0.18 -13.45
C ILE A 208 1.45 -0.17 -13.30
N ALA A 209 0.79 0.82 -13.89
CA ALA A 209 -0.66 0.87 -14.01
C ALA A 209 -1.02 0.92 -15.50
N MET A 210 -2.02 0.14 -15.89
CA MET A 210 -2.56 0.08 -17.24
C MET A 210 -4.00 0.56 -17.21
N LEU A 211 -4.28 1.62 -17.96
CA LEU A 211 -5.63 2.17 -18.10
C LEU A 211 -6.52 1.20 -18.88
N PRO A 212 -7.86 1.31 -18.80
CA PRO A 212 -8.79 0.33 -19.39
C PRO A 212 -8.62 0.08 -20.89
N ASP A 213 -8.15 1.07 -21.64
CA ASP A 213 -7.96 1.08 -23.08
C ASP A 213 -6.55 0.65 -23.52
N GLU A 214 -5.61 0.46 -22.58
CA GLU A 214 -4.21 0.20 -22.90
C GLU A 214 -3.95 -1.29 -23.09
N PRO A 215 -3.71 -1.80 -24.31
CA PRO A 215 -3.66 -3.26 -24.55
C PRO A 215 -2.38 -3.92 -24.01
N ARG A 216 -1.38 -3.13 -23.61
CA ARG A 216 -0.05 -3.61 -23.23
C ARG A 216 0.60 -2.76 -22.15
N ALA A 217 1.47 -3.40 -21.37
CA ALA A 217 2.40 -2.73 -20.47
C ALA A 217 3.55 -2.07 -21.27
N MET A 218 3.94 -0.85 -20.88
CA MET A 218 5.01 -0.09 -21.55
C MET A 218 6.12 0.26 -20.57
N ALA A 219 7.37 0.05 -20.97
CA ALA A 219 8.54 0.25 -20.12
C ALA A 219 8.65 1.69 -19.59
N GLU A 220 8.21 2.69 -20.35
CA GLU A 220 8.16 4.11 -19.96
C GLU A 220 7.20 4.41 -18.79
N LYS A 221 6.30 3.50 -18.45
CA LYS A 221 5.37 3.62 -17.31
C LYS A 221 5.85 2.93 -16.05
N LEU A 222 6.96 2.20 -16.12
CA LEU A 222 7.55 1.61 -14.92
C LEU A 222 8.02 2.72 -13.98
N ARG A 223 7.75 2.55 -12.69
CA ARG A 223 8.22 3.42 -11.60
C ARG A 223 8.83 2.58 -10.50
N LEU A 224 9.84 3.08 -9.81
CA LEU A 224 10.32 2.43 -8.60
C LEU A 224 9.23 2.48 -7.52
N TYR A 225 9.05 1.39 -6.80
CA TYR A 225 8.08 1.32 -5.72
C TYR A 225 8.44 2.26 -4.58
N ALA A 226 7.55 3.20 -4.25
CA ALA A 226 7.84 4.30 -3.32
C ALA A 226 8.18 3.84 -1.89
N ASN A 227 7.54 2.77 -1.39
CA ASN A 227 7.85 2.29 -0.04
C ASN A 227 9.20 1.59 0.04
N TYR A 228 9.73 1.03 -1.05
CA TYR A 228 11.11 0.57 -1.08
C TYR A 228 12.07 1.73 -0.81
N VAL A 229 11.84 2.90 -1.43
CA VAL A 229 12.66 4.11 -1.21
C VAL A 229 12.63 4.58 0.25
N ARG A 230 11.48 4.44 0.92
CA ARG A 230 11.28 4.87 2.32
C ARG A 230 11.78 3.86 3.35
N GLY A 231 11.61 2.56 3.08
CA GLY A 231 11.86 1.48 4.05
C GLY A 231 13.24 0.83 3.96
N SER A 232 13.94 0.95 2.82
CA SER A 232 15.22 0.26 2.60
C SER A 232 16.47 1.00 3.09
N GLY A 233 16.31 2.21 3.66
CA GLY A 233 17.44 3.11 3.95
C GLY A 233 18.02 3.80 2.71
N LEU A 234 17.48 3.57 1.51
CA LEU A 234 17.94 4.23 0.28
C LEU A 234 17.89 5.77 0.39
N SER A 235 16.86 6.32 1.03
CA SER A 235 16.78 7.77 1.26
C SER A 235 17.94 8.30 2.09
N ASP A 236 18.39 7.54 3.10
CA ASP A 236 19.51 7.91 3.96
C ASP A 236 20.84 7.84 3.18
N LYS A 237 21.03 6.78 2.37
CA LYS A 237 22.22 6.66 1.50
C LYS A 237 22.34 7.80 0.50
N LEU A 238 21.22 8.24 -0.09
CA LEU A 238 21.17 9.39 -0.98
C LEU A 238 21.51 10.69 -0.22
N ALA A 239 20.98 10.87 0.98
CA ALA A 239 21.26 12.01 1.85
C ALA A 239 22.75 12.07 2.25
N GLU A 240 23.32 10.96 2.69
CA GLU A 240 24.74 10.84 3.01
C GLU A 240 25.64 11.14 1.80
N THR A 241 25.26 10.62 0.63
CA THR A 241 25.98 10.91 -0.62
C THR A 241 25.97 12.41 -0.92
N ALA A 242 24.80 13.04 -0.84
CA ALA A 242 24.67 14.48 -1.03
C ALA A 242 25.49 15.27 0.00
N GLN A 243 25.47 14.87 1.27
CA GLN A 243 26.23 15.52 2.33
C GLN A 243 27.74 15.41 2.11
N ARG A 244 28.24 14.26 1.67
CA ARG A 244 29.66 14.08 1.30
C ARG A 244 30.06 15.00 0.14
N VAL A 245 29.22 15.10 -0.88
CA VAL A 245 29.48 15.98 -2.03
C VAL A 245 29.50 17.44 -1.62
N LEU A 246 28.56 17.88 -0.79
CA LEU A 246 28.52 19.26 -0.29
C LEU A 246 29.68 19.58 0.66
N ALA A 247 30.17 18.62 1.43
CA ALA A 247 31.35 18.80 2.27
C ALA A 247 32.65 19.01 1.46
N ALA A 248 32.72 18.43 0.25
CA ALA A 248 33.83 18.63 -0.69
C ALA A 248 33.64 19.86 -1.60
N ASP A 249 32.43 20.43 -1.66
CA ASP A 249 32.14 21.62 -2.45
C ASP A 249 32.68 22.89 -1.75
N PRO A 250 33.44 23.77 -2.43
CA PRO A 250 34.02 24.96 -1.80
C PRO A 250 33.00 25.93 -1.18
N GLN A 251 31.76 25.96 -1.68
CA GLN A 251 30.68 26.79 -1.12
C GLN A 251 29.92 26.06 -0.01
N GLY A 252 30.27 24.81 0.28
CA GLY A 252 29.69 24.00 1.34
C GLY A 252 28.20 23.71 1.15
N GLY A 253 27.59 23.18 2.21
CA GLY A 253 26.15 22.99 2.29
C GLY A 253 25.76 21.94 3.32
N HIS A 254 24.47 21.88 3.59
CA HIS A 254 23.91 20.99 4.60
C HIS A 254 22.67 20.28 4.06
N VAL A 255 22.65 18.96 4.20
CA VAL A 255 21.48 18.12 3.96
C VAL A 255 20.69 18.04 5.27
N PRO A 256 19.42 18.49 5.31
CA PRO A 256 18.59 18.37 6.51
C PRO A 256 18.41 16.92 6.95
N ASN A 257 18.18 16.72 8.26
CA ASN A 257 17.90 15.39 8.83
C ASN A 257 16.76 14.64 8.13
N HIS A 258 15.76 15.37 7.62
CA HIS A 258 14.73 14.82 6.74
C HIS A 258 15.01 15.25 5.30
N ALA A 259 15.97 14.56 4.69
CA ALA A 259 16.37 14.83 3.32
C ALA A 259 15.19 14.64 2.36
N LEU A 260 14.95 15.64 1.52
CA LEU A 260 13.89 15.59 0.52
C LEU A 260 14.45 15.11 -0.82
N ASN A 261 14.05 13.90 -1.20
CA ASN A 261 14.28 13.37 -2.55
C ASN A 261 13.27 13.99 -3.52
N TRP A 262 13.75 14.76 -4.49
CA TRP A 262 12.93 15.45 -5.48
C TRP A 262 13.08 14.81 -6.87
N GLN A 263 11.94 14.55 -7.52
CA GLN A 263 11.84 13.92 -8.84
C GLN A 263 12.62 12.60 -8.97
N LEU A 264 12.34 11.62 -8.09
CA LEU A 264 12.90 10.28 -8.26
C LEU A 264 12.36 9.63 -9.54
N LYS A 265 13.26 9.30 -10.45
CA LYS A 265 12.98 8.62 -11.74
C LYS A 265 13.82 7.38 -11.88
N LEU A 266 13.33 6.41 -12.65
CA LEU A 266 14.17 5.31 -13.14
C LEU A 266 15.00 5.81 -14.34
N ASP A 267 16.23 5.35 -14.44
CA ASP A 267 17.06 5.63 -15.61
C ASP A 267 16.37 5.07 -16.88
N PRO A 268 16.45 5.82 -18.01
CA PRO A 268 15.76 5.41 -19.23
C PRO A 268 16.31 4.11 -19.82
N GLN A 269 17.59 3.80 -19.57
CA GLN A 269 18.27 2.63 -20.12
C GLN A 269 18.43 1.51 -19.08
N ARG A 270 18.42 1.84 -17.78
CA ARG A 270 18.64 0.86 -16.71
C ARG A 270 17.57 0.86 -15.63
N LEU A 271 16.98 -0.31 -15.38
CA LEU A 271 15.92 -0.48 -14.38
C LEU A 271 16.43 -0.48 -12.93
N ASP A 272 17.70 -0.83 -12.74
CA ASP A 272 18.39 -0.86 -11.45
C ASP A 272 19.17 0.44 -11.18
N VAL A 273 18.92 1.49 -11.96
CA VAL A 273 19.50 2.81 -11.74
C VAL A 273 18.38 3.82 -11.53
N ILE A 274 18.51 4.64 -10.51
CA ILE A 274 17.63 5.78 -10.27
C ILE A 274 18.37 7.10 -10.49
N ARG A 275 17.59 8.13 -10.78
CA ARG A 275 18.04 9.52 -10.86
C ARG A 275 17.14 10.36 -9.96
N THR A 276 17.74 11.21 -9.15
CA THR A 276 17.00 12.07 -8.21
C THR A 276 17.80 13.32 -7.90
N TYR A 277 17.12 14.31 -7.34
CA TYR A 277 17.75 15.39 -6.60
C TYR A 277 17.61 15.14 -5.10
N VAL A 278 18.65 15.43 -4.34
CA VAL A 278 18.57 15.59 -2.88
C VAL A 278 18.61 17.07 -2.58
N LEU A 279 17.54 17.60 -1.99
CA LEU A 279 17.49 19.02 -1.65
C LEU A 279 18.25 19.31 -0.36
N ALA A 280 19.02 20.39 -0.38
CA ALA A 280 19.95 20.81 0.65
C ALA A 280 19.96 22.34 0.81
N CYS A 281 20.64 22.84 1.83
CA CYS A 281 20.79 24.25 2.11
C CYS A 281 22.23 24.74 1.90
N SER A 282 22.37 25.96 1.39
CA SER A 282 23.66 26.66 1.28
C SER A 282 24.23 27.03 2.65
N ALA A 283 23.36 27.50 3.55
CA ALA A 283 23.69 27.84 4.93
C ALA A 283 22.76 27.09 5.90
N HIS A 284 23.35 26.47 6.92
CA HIS A 284 22.62 25.92 8.05
C HIS A 284 23.25 26.43 9.35
N VAL A 285 22.47 27.15 10.14
CA VAL A 285 22.82 27.56 11.49
C VAL A 285 21.87 26.86 12.45
N PRO A 286 22.37 26.00 13.37
CA PRO A 286 21.54 25.37 14.37
C PRO A 286 20.69 26.41 15.13
N GLY A 287 19.37 26.23 15.14
CA GLY A 287 18.43 27.15 15.80
C GLY A 287 17.89 28.30 14.96
N GLN A 288 18.36 28.53 13.72
CA GLN A 288 17.79 29.53 12.81
C GLN A 288 16.84 28.90 11.78
N GLY A 289 15.54 28.84 12.11
CA GLY A 289 14.44 28.64 11.15
C GLY A 289 14.53 27.43 10.19
N PRO A 290 13.53 27.23 9.31
CA PRO A 290 13.54 26.11 8.39
C PRO A 290 14.52 26.32 7.22
N CYS A 291 15.18 25.23 6.82
CA CYS A 291 16.04 25.17 5.63
C CYS A 291 15.27 25.58 4.36
N LYS A 292 15.76 26.60 3.64
CA LYS A 292 15.15 27.11 2.39
C LYS A 292 15.29 26.18 1.18
N THR A 293 16.06 25.09 1.30
CA THR A 293 16.34 24.12 0.25
C THR A 293 16.71 24.79 -1.08
N ASP A 294 17.78 25.59 -1.08
CA ASP A 294 18.29 26.41 -2.19
C ASP A 294 19.49 25.77 -2.92
N VAL A 295 19.94 24.61 -2.44
CA VAL A 295 20.92 23.73 -3.09
C VAL A 295 20.28 22.39 -3.42
N ALA A 296 20.63 21.80 -4.56
CA ALA A 296 20.20 20.47 -4.95
C ALA A 296 21.41 19.66 -5.41
N VAL A 297 21.55 18.45 -4.90
CA VAL A 297 22.56 17.50 -5.39
C VAL A 297 21.88 16.54 -6.35
N ARG A 298 22.23 16.61 -7.63
CA ARG A 298 21.80 15.63 -8.63
C ARG A 298 22.59 14.35 -8.44
N ILE A 299 21.90 13.22 -8.31
CA ILE A 299 22.51 11.91 -8.10
C ILE A 299 21.95 10.92 -9.11
N ARG A 300 22.83 10.15 -9.76
CA ARG A 300 22.49 8.89 -10.43
C ARG A 300 22.96 7.73 -9.54
N TYR A 301 22.08 6.86 -9.10
CA TYR A 301 22.39 5.83 -8.11
C TYR A 301 22.11 4.43 -8.68
N ASP A 302 23.10 3.54 -8.65
CA ASP A 302 23.02 2.14 -9.07
C ASP A 302 22.60 1.27 -7.86
N LEU A 303 21.35 0.80 -7.87
CA LEU A 303 20.75 0.01 -6.80
C LEU A 303 21.41 -1.36 -6.64
N ALA A 304 21.98 -1.91 -7.71
CA ALA A 304 22.62 -3.23 -7.67
C ALA A 304 24.02 -3.15 -7.07
N ARG A 305 24.76 -2.07 -7.34
CA ARG A 305 26.10 -1.82 -6.79
C ARG A 305 26.11 -1.05 -5.48
N ASP A 306 24.97 -0.46 -5.10
CA ASP A 306 24.84 0.42 -3.93
C ASP A 306 25.72 1.68 -4.03
N GLU A 307 25.89 2.19 -5.25
CA GLU A 307 26.87 3.23 -5.57
C GLU A 307 26.25 4.43 -6.30
N ALA A 308 26.72 5.62 -5.94
CA ALA A 308 26.41 6.85 -6.67
C ALA A 308 27.39 7.07 -7.81
N SER A 309 26.86 7.55 -8.93
CA SER A 309 27.56 7.96 -10.15
C SER A 309 26.99 9.30 -10.60
N GLU A 310 27.72 10.07 -11.43
CA GLU A 310 27.27 11.37 -11.95
C GLU A 310 26.66 12.30 -10.88
N VAL A 311 27.50 12.80 -9.97
CA VAL A 311 27.04 13.72 -8.93
C VAL A 311 27.33 15.16 -9.31
N ALA A 312 26.35 16.05 -9.17
CA ALA A 312 26.51 17.47 -9.46
C ALA A 312 25.75 18.34 -8.46
N VAL A 313 26.38 19.41 -7.99
CA VAL A 313 25.76 20.42 -7.13
C VAL A 313 25.11 21.48 -8.01
N ILE A 314 23.84 21.77 -7.75
CA ILE A 314 23.06 22.82 -8.41
C ILE A 314 22.65 23.82 -7.34
N ARG A 315 22.91 25.11 -7.60
CA ARG A 315 22.63 26.22 -6.68
C ARG A 315 21.68 27.20 -7.34
N ASN A 316 21.02 28.02 -6.53
CA ASN A 316 20.17 29.12 -6.98
C ASN A 316 19.12 28.66 -8.01
N PHE A 317 18.56 27.46 -7.80
CA PHE A 317 17.61 26.86 -8.73
C PHE A 317 16.17 27.35 -8.46
N ARG A 318 15.97 28.45 -7.75
CA ARG A 318 14.62 28.98 -7.48
C ARG A 318 14.34 30.20 -8.34
N ASP A 319 13.11 30.31 -8.83
CA ASP A 319 12.64 31.51 -9.53
C ASP A 319 12.36 32.67 -8.56
N ASP A 320 11.98 33.83 -9.10
CA ASP A 320 11.66 35.05 -8.33
C ASP A 320 10.49 34.86 -7.35
N ARG A 321 9.68 33.81 -7.52
CA ARG A 321 8.56 33.43 -6.63
C ARG A 321 8.97 32.39 -5.59
N GLY A 322 10.23 31.97 -5.60
CA GLY A 322 10.78 30.94 -4.72
C GLY A 322 10.43 29.51 -5.15
N SER A 323 9.91 29.28 -6.37
CA SER A 323 9.59 27.94 -6.86
C SER A 323 10.83 27.23 -7.40
N PRO A 324 11.00 25.92 -7.18
CA PRO A 324 12.15 25.18 -7.67
C PRO A 324 12.10 24.96 -9.20
N VAL A 325 13.10 25.49 -9.89
CA VAL A 325 13.41 25.36 -11.32
C VAL A 325 14.69 24.54 -11.49
N LEU A 326 14.56 23.22 -11.39
CA LEU A 326 15.66 22.28 -11.62
C LEU A 326 15.68 21.82 -13.08
N PRO A 327 16.87 21.52 -13.65
CA PRO A 327 16.95 20.84 -14.93
C PRO A 327 16.11 19.54 -14.93
N PRO A 328 15.56 19.12 -16.08
CA PRO A 328 14.84 17.86 -16.14
C PRO A 328 15.79 16.68 -15.88
N LEU A 329 15.37 15.73 -15.04
CA LEU A 329 16.07 14.44 -14.93
C LEU A 329 15.73 13.57 -16.14
N PRO A 330 16.74 13.04 -16.85
CA PRO A 330 16.54 11.94 -17.79
C PRO A 330 15.89 10.78 -17.06
N GLY A 331 14.91 10.13 -17.68
CA GLY A 331 14.26 8.96 -17.11
C GLY A 331 12.75 9.00 -17.15
N ARG A 332 12.20 7.92 -16.65
CA ARG A 332 10.77 7.60 -16.60
C ARG A 332 10.24 7.73 -15.17
#